data_AF-A0A968TK61-F1
#
_entry.id   AF-A0A968TK61-F1
#
_cell.length_a   1.000
_cell.length_b   1.000
_cell.length_c   1.000
_cell.angle_alpha   90.00
_cell.angle_beta   90.00
_cell.angle_gamma   90.00
#
_symmetry.space_group_name_H-M   'P 1'
#
loop_
_entity.id
_entity.type
_entity.pdbx_description
1 polymer ?
#
loop_
_entity_poly.entity_id
_entity_poly.type
_entity_poly.pdbx_seq_one_letter_code
_entity_poly.pdbx_strand_id
1 'polypeptide(L)'
;TGIIQVGAEPQAIIKVPLEPTSRYVQAGQRLANGVLVKRIEMNEGSDPVVILEQYGMEVAKMVGSGATNGSQPTANAPTPVSTTPSQTSVPFGAT
;
A
#
# COMPACT_ATOMS: atom_id res chain seq x y z
N THR A 1 -7.67 2.19 -13.82
CA THR A 1 -6.50 1.28 -13.72
C THR A 1 -7.03 -0.11 -13.40
N GLY A 2 -6.42 -1.18 -13.89
CA GLY A 2 -6.92 -2.56 -13.73
C GLY A 2 -5.84 -3.57 -14.11
N ILE A 3 -6.02 -4.85 -13.81
CA ILE A 3 -5.06 -5.91 -14.19
C ILE A 3 -5.70 -6.77 -15.25
N ILE A 4 -4.90 -7.07 -16.27
CA ILE A 4 -5.24 -8.08 -17.27
C ILE A 4 -4.23 -9.22 -17.15
N GLN A 5 -4.68 -10.44 -17.35
CA GLN A 5 -3.79 -11.58 -17.44
C GLN A 5 -3.45 -11.80 -18.91
N VAL A 6 -2.16 -11.75 -19.24
CA VAL A 6 -1.68 -11.99 -20.61
C VAL A 6 -0.93 -13.31 -20.61
N GLY A 7 -1.60 -14.38 -21.08
CA GLY A 7 -1.09 -15.74 -20.96
C GLY A 7 -1.10 -16.21 -19.50
N ALA A 8 0.08 -16.56 -18.96
CA ALA A 8 0.24 -16.98 -17.56
C ALA A 8 0.67 -15.84 -16.62
N GLU A 9 1.05 -14.67 -17.17
CA GLU A 9 1.66 -13.59 -16.41
C GLU A 9 0.65 -12.45 -16.15
N PRO A 10 0.52 -11.97 -14.90
CA PRO A 10 -0.34 -10.84 -14.59
C PRO A 10 0.30 -9.51 -15.06
N GLN A 11 -0.52 -8.62 -15.61
CA GLN A 11 -0.09 -7.32 -16.13
C GLN A 11 -1.01 -6.21 -15.63
N ALA A 12 -0.44 -5.22 -14.94
CA ALA A 12 -1.17 -4.12 -14.33
C ALA A 12 -1.18 -2.87 -15.20
N ILE A 13 -2.30 -2.14 -15.20
CA ILE A 13 -2.44 -0.80 -15.79
C ILE A 13 -2.30 0.22 -14.68
N ILE A 14 -1.22 1.00 -14.68
CA ILE A 14 -0.92 2.01 -13.67
C ILE A 14 -1.01 3.41 -14.29
N LYS A 15 -1.64 4.33 -13.56
CA LYS A 15 -1.55 5.76 -13.82
C LYS A 15 -0.49 6.37 -12.91
N VAL A 16 0.61 6.81 -13.50
CA VAL A 16 1.67 7.54 -12.78
C VAL A 16 1.26 9.02 -12.74
N PRO A 17 1.33 9.70 -11.57
CA PRO A 17 0.88 11.09 -11.45
C PRO A 17 1.54 12.07 -12.44
N LEU A 18 2.79 11.81 -12.82
CA LEU A 18 3.59 12.66 -13.70
C LEU A 18 3.57 12.23 -15.17
N GLU A 19 2.88 11.14 -15.53
CA GLU A 19 2.77 10.70 -16.92
C GLU A 19 1.41 11.10 -17.51
N PRO A 20 1.35 11.52 -18.79
CA PRO A 20 0.08 11.91 -19.42
C PRO A 20 -0.84 10.70 -19.64
N THR A 21 -0.29 9.51 -19.85
CA THR A 21 -1.03 8.28 -20.15
C THR A 21 -0.92 7.24 -19.03
N SER A 22 -1.77 6.22 -19.09
CA SER A 22 -1.60 5.02 -18.26
C SER A 22 -0.62 4.06 -18.93
N ARG A 23 0.09 3.26 -18.14
CA ARG A 23 1.06 2.28 -18.65
C ARG A 23 0.74 0.88 -18.20
N TYR A 24 1.07 -0.08 -19.04
CA TYR A 24 1.06 -1.49 -18.71
C TYR A 24 2.40 -1.90 -18.12
N VAL A 25 2.38 -2.62 -17.01
CA VAL A 25 3.59 -3.09 -16.33
C VAL A 25 3.44 -4.53 -15.84
N GLN A 26 4.58 -5.21 -15.76
CA GLN A 26 4.75 -6.56 -15.21
C GLN A 26 5.74 -6.50 -14.04
N ALA A 27 5.81 -7.57 -13.25
CA ALA A 27 6.83 -7.70 -12.22
C ALA A 27 8.25 -7.58 -12.83
N GLY A 28 9.16 -6.93 -12.11
CA GLY A 28 10.52 -6.61 -12.55
C GLY A 28 10.67 -5.33 -13.38
N GLN A 29 9.58 -4.72 -13.84
CA GLN A 29 9.65 -3.50 -14.65
C GLN A 29 9.92 -2.26 -13.79
N ARG A 30 10.66 -1.28 -14.33
CA ARG A 30 10.86 0.03 -13.70
C ARG A 30 10.01 1.10 -14.38
N LEU A 31 9.34 1.90 -13.56
CA LEU A 31 8.60 3.09 -13.97
C LEU A 31 9.57 4.25 -14.25
N ALA A 32 9.13 5.24 -15.01
CA ALA A 32 9.96 6.39 -15.41
C ALA A 32 10.49 7.21 -14.22
N ASN A 33 9.77 7.19 -13.09
CA ASN A 33 10.18 7.83 -11.84
C ASN A 33 11.19 7.01 -11.02
N GLY A 34 11.72 5.90 -11.56
CA GLY A 34 12.71 5.05 -10.89
C GLY A 34 12.13 4.03 -9.90
N VAL A 35 10.81 3.90 -9.83
CA VAL A 35 10.13 2.92 -8.98
C VAL A 35 10.11 1.54 -9.64
N LEU A 36 10.44 0.49 -8.89
CA LEU A 36 10.40 -0.88 -9.37
C LEU A 36 9.02 -1.50 -9.10
N VAL A 37 8.48 -2.24 -10.06
CA VAL A 37 7.32 -3.11 -9.87
C VAL A 37 7.84 -4.44 -9.36
N LYS A 38 7.65 -4.71 -8.07
CA LYS A 38 8.23 -5.90 -7.44
C LYS A 38 7.35 -7.13 -7.65
N ARG A 39 6.05 -6.99 -7.41
CA ARG A 39 5.07 -8.08 -7.54
C ARG A 39 3.71 -7.54 -7.97
N ILE A 40 2.90 -8.41 -8.57
CA ILE A 40 1.51 -8.16 -8.89
C ILE A 40 0.69 -9.27 -8.26
N GLU A 41 -0.22 -8.90 -7.37
CA GLU A 41 -1.11 -9.81 -6.65
C GLU A 41 -2.52 -9.64 -7.19
N MET A 42 -3.04 -10.69 -7.84
CA MET A 42 -4.38 -10.63 -8.42
C MET A 42 -5.47 -10.80 -7.35
N ASN A 43 -5.14 -11.42 -6.21
CA ASN A 43 -6.04 -11.76 -5.10
C ASN A 43 -7.40 -12.28 -5.57
N GLU A 44 -7.56 -13.59 -5.72
CA GLU A 44 -8.79 -14.18 -6.26
C GLU A 44 -10.03 -13.73 -5.46
N GLY A 45 -10.98 -13.08 -6.16
CA GLY A 45 -12.20 -12.55 -5.54
C GLY A 45 -12.03 -11.21 -4.79
N SER A 46 -10.88 -10.54 -4.90
CA SER A 46 -10.60 -9.23 -4.30
C SER A 46 -10.00 -8.25 -5.31
N ASP A 47 -9.84 -7.00 -4.89
CA ASP A 47 -9.17 -6.00 -5.72
C ASP A 47 -7.68 -6.35 -5.88
N PRO A 48 -7.15 -6.34 -7.12
CA PRO A 48 -5.76 -6.62 -7.34
C PRO A 48 -4.84 -5.51 -6.80
N VAL A 49 -3.63 -5.91 -6.39
CA VAL A 49 -2.64 -5.04 -5.76
C VAL A 49 -1.32 -5.14 -6.49
N VAL A 50 -0.71 -3.99 -6.76
CA VAL A 50 0.66 -3.91 -7.25
C VAL A 50 1.59 -3.54 -6.10
N ILE A 51 2.61 -4.35 -5.87
CA ILE A 51 3.67 -4.05 -4.90
C ILE A 51 4.81 -3.35 -5.62
N LEU A 52 5.02 -2.08 -5.26
CA LEU A 52 6.07 -1.22 -5.80
C LEU A 52 7.25 -1.16 -4.82
N GLU A 53 8.46 -0.94 -5.30
CA GLU A 53 9.63 -0.67 -4.47
C GLU A 53 10.17 0.73 -4.76
N GLN A 54 10.22 1.56 -3.72
CA GLN A 54 10.68 2.95 -3.77
C GLN A 54 11.73 3.15 -2.70
N TYR A 55 12.96 3.52 -3.08
CA TYR A 55 14.05 3.72 -2.12
C TYR A 55 14.29 2.51 -1.20
N GLY A 56 14.02 1.29 -1.69
CA GLY A 56 14.12 0.04 -0.92
C GLY A 56 12.90 -0.30 -0.05
N MET A 57 11.83 0.51 -0.06
CA MET A 57 10.59 0.24 0.68
C MET A 57 9.50 -0.32 -0.24
N GLU A 58 8.78 -1.35 0.24
CA GLU A 58 7.62 -1.90 -0.47
C GLU A 58 6.37 -1.04 -0.23
N VAL A 59 5.67 -0.68 -1.31
CA VAL A 59 4.47 0.15 -1.33
C VAL A 59 3.38 -0.59 -2.10
N ALA A 60 2.34 -1.04 -1.40
CA ALA A 60 1.19 -1.69 -1.99
C ALA A 60 0.22 -0.64 -2.58
N LYS A 61 -0.18 -0.83 -3.83
CA LYS A 61 -1.13 0.04 -4.52
C LYS A 61 -2.24 -0.79 -5.17
N MET A 62 -3.47 -0.62 -4.69
CA MET A 62 -4.64 -1.21 -5.30
C MET A 62 -4.85 -0.68 -6.73
N VAL A 63 -5.31 -1.55 -7.61
CA VAL A 63 -5.71 -1.20 -8.97
C VAL A 63 -7.12 -1.72 -9.21
N GLY A 64 -7.96 -0.97 -9.93
CA GLY A 64 -9.37 -1.33 -10.14
C GLY A 64 -10.34 -0.40 -9.41
N SER A 65 -10.02 -0.01 -8.18
CA SER A 65 -10.78 1.00 -7.43
C SER A 65 -10.37 2.40 -7.94
N GLY A 66 -11.33 3.20 -8.40
CA GLY A 66 -11.07 4.57 -8.87
C GLY A 66 -10.20 5.32 -7.87
N ALA A 67 -9.07 5.87 -8.33
CA ALA A 67 -7.97 6.37 -7.50
C ALA A 67 -8.44 7.15 -6.26
N THR A 68 -8.54 6.49 -5.12
CA THR A 68 -8.58 7.17 -3.83
C THR A 68 -7.15 7.58 -3.54
N ASN A 69 -6.92 8.90 -3.59
CA ASN A 69 -5.64 9.51 -3.31
C ASN A 69 -5.11 9.00 -1.95
N GLY A 70 -3.96 8.34 -1.98
CA GLY A 70 -3.07 8.15 -0.84
C GLY A 70 -3.65 7.46 0.40
N SER A 71 -3.83 6.14 0.36
CA SER A 71 -3.56 5.34 1.55
C SER A 71 -2.05 5.11 1.64
N GLN A 72 -1.41 5.92 2.47
CA GLN A 72 -0.07 5.75 3.02
C GLN A 72 0.16 4.27 3.40
N PRO A 73 1.37 3.71 3.22
CA PRO A 73 1.68 2.39 3.77
C PRO A 73 1.37 2.44 5.27
N THR A 74 0.42 1.61 5.73
CA THR A 74 0.38 1.25 7.14
C THR A 74 1.65 0.45 7.38
N ALA A 75 2.71 1.16 7.74
CA ALA A 75 3.84 0.54 8.40
C ALA A 75 3.27 -0.30 9.54
N ASN A 76 3.68 -1.57 9.62
CA ASN A 76 3.60 -2.32 10.86
C ASN A 76 4.30 -1.48 11.93
N ALA A 77 3.53 -0.67 12.64
CA ALA A 77 3.99 -0.01 13.84
C ALA A 77 4.24 -1.14 14.85
N PRO A 78 5.46 -1.32 15.39
CA PRO A 78 5.53 -1.92 16.71
C PRO A 78 4.66 -1.05 17.60
N THR A 79 3.65 -1.67 18.21
CA THR A 79 2.83 -1.11 19.28
C THR A 79 3.64 -0.10 20.10
N PRO A 80 3.26 1.20 20.16
CA PRO A 80 3.71 1.99 21.27
C PRO A 80 3.10 1.35 22.51
N VAL A 81 3.93 0.72 23.33
CA VAL A 81 3.56 0.35 24.69
C VAL A 81 3.15 1.64 25.40
N SER A 82 1.85 1.87 25.50
CA SER A 82 1.30 2.89 26.38
C SER A 82 1.57 2.46 27.82
N THR A 83 2.75 2.76 28.35
CA THR A 83 2.96 2.82 29.80
C THR A 83 2.23 4.05 30.33
N THR A 84 0.91 3.94 30.46
CA THR A 84 0.15 4.84 31.31
C THR A 84 0.20 4.25 32.72
N PRO A 85 0.76 4.93 33.73
CA PRO A 85 0.61 4.52 35.12
C PRO A 85 -0.85 4.72 35.51
N SER A 86 -1.63 3.64 35.46
CA SER A 86 -2.99 3.61 35.99
C SER A 86 -2.94 3.26 37.48
N GLN A 87 -3.53 4.17 38.28
CA GLN A 87 -4.02 4.02 39.66
C GLN A 87 -3.17 4.65 40.76
N THR A 88 -3.55 5.87 41.16
CA THR A 88 -3.79 6.19 42.57
C THR A 88 -4.86 7.27 42.61
N SER A 89 -6.11 6.84 42.66
CA SER A 89 -7.23 7.68 43.10
C SER A 89 -7.45 7.34 44.57
N VAL A 90 -6.94 8.17 45.47
CA VAL A 90 -7.34 8.14 46.88
C VAL A 90 -8.66 8.91 47.03
N PRO A 91 -9.69 8.34 47.66
CA PRO A 91 -10.78 9.13 48.23
C PRO A 91 -10.61 9.18 49.74
N PHE A 92 -10.23 10.33 50.28
CA PHE A 92 -10.54 10.62 51.68
C PHE A 92 -10.97 12.09 51.81
N GLY A 93 -12.27 12.29 51.57
CA GLY A 93 -12.97 13.51 51.95
C GLY A 93 -13.40 13.42 53.41
N ALA A 94 -13.23 14.54 54.11
CA ALA A 94 -13.37 14.75 55.53
C ALA A 94 -14.81 14.67 56.06
N THR A 95 -14.97 14.15 57.29
CA THR A 95 -15.53 14.82 58.49
C THR A 95 -15.46 13.86 59.67
#